data_AF-A0A199VGD0-F1
#
_entry.id   AF-A0A199VGD0-F1
#
_cell.length_a   1.000
_cell.length_b   1.000
_cell.length_c   1.000
_cell.angle_alpha   90.00
_cell.angle_beta   90.00
_cell.angle_gamma   90.00
#
_symmetry.space_group_name_H-M   'P 1'
#
loop_
_entity.id
_entity.type
_entity.pdbx_description
1 polymer ?
#
loop_
_entity_poly.entity_id
_entity_poly.type
_entity_poly.pdbx_seq_one_letter_code
_entity_poly.pdbx_strand_id
1 'polypeptide(L)' 'MLTAVVVLFLPFRRISLSIYGALAALVFCGFVIYDTDNLIKRYSYDEYIWAAVALYLDIINLFLSLLTIFRASKA' A
#
# COMPACT_ATOMS: atom_id res chain seq x y z
N MET A 1 -1.37 -0.98 -7.73
CA MET A 1 -2.54 -1.61 -8.40
C MET A 1 -2.28 -3.04 -8.87
N LEU A 2 -1.17 -3.34 -9.55
CA LEU A 2 -0.82 -4.71 -9.97
C LEU A 2 -0.71 -5.71 -8.79
N THR A 3 -0.22 -5.25 -7.64
CA THR A 3 -0.10 -6.08 -6.42
C THR A 3 -1.46 -6.52 -5.85
N ALA A 4 -2.46 -5.64 -5.87
CA ALA A 4 -3.79 -5.93 -5.32
C ALA A 4 -4.55 -6.99 -6.15
N VAL A 5 -4.41 -6.94 -7.48
CA VAL A 5 -5.04 -7.91 -8.38
C VAL A 5 -4.43 -9.30 -8.20
N VAL A 6 -3.10 -9.39 -8.05
CA VAL A 6 -2.40 -10.66 -7.86
C VAL A 6 -2.77 -11.34 -6.53
N VAL A 7 -3.04 -10.57 -5.48
CA VAL A 7 -3.42 -11.09 -4.15
C VAL A 7 -4.85 -11.67 -4.13
N LEU A 8 -5.76 -11.20 -5.00
CA LEU A 8 -7.14 -11.70 -5.08
C LEU A 8 -7.22 -13.18 -5.53
N PHE A 9 -6.25 -13.63 -6.35
CA PHE A 9 -6.29 -14.95 -7.00
C PHE A 9 -5.51 -16.06 -6.27
N LEU A 10 -4.86 -15.78 -5.13
CA LEU A 10 -3.96 -16.73 -4.48
C LEU A 10 -4.48 -17.17 -3.09
N PRO A 11 -4.95 -18.43 -2.94
CA PRO A 11 -5.33 -18.98 -1.64
C PRO A 11 -4.07 -19.38 -0.85
N PHE A 12 -3.62 -18.50 0.05
CA PHE A 12 -2.38 -18.72 0.80
C PHE A 12 -2.60 -19.18 2.25
N ARG A 13 -1.71 -20.06 2.72
CA ARG A 13 -1.65 -20.59 4.10
C ARG A 13 -1.33 -19.45 5.09
N ARG A 14 -1.77 -19.56 6.35
CA ARG A 14 -1.72 -18.47 7.36
C ARG A 14 -0.35 -17.78 7.50
N ILE A 15 0.74 -18.55 7.53
CA ILE A 15 2.12 -18.04 7.70
C ILE A 15 2.58 -17.28 6.45
N SER A 16 2.26 -17.79 5.25
CA SER A 16 2.53 -17.06 4.00
C SER A 16 1.79 -15.73 3.96
N LEU A 17 0.56 -15.64 4.49
CA LEU A 17 -0.20 -14.38 4.53
C LEU A 17 0.51 -13.28 5.34
N SER A 18 1.10 -13.63 6.49
CA SER A 18 1.78 -12.66 7.36
C SER A 18 3.04 -12.10 6.69
N ILE A 19 3.85 -12.97 6.09
CA ILE A 19 5.09 -12.57 5.41
C ILE A 19 4.77 -11.73 4.16
N TYR A 20 3.78 -12.13 3.35
CA TYR A 20 3.34 -11.35 2.20
C TYR A 20 2.76 -10.00 2.61
N GLY A 21 1.97 -9.95 3.68
CA GLY A 21 1.45 -8.69 4.23
C GLY A 21 2.56 -7.75 4.68
N ALA A 22 3.59 -8.25 5.36
CA ALA A 22 4.72 -7.46 5.81
C ALA A 22 5.57 -6.91 4.65
N LEU A 23 5.86 -7.75 3.65
CA LEU A 23 6.56 -7.31 2.43
C LEU A 23 5.74 -6.28 1.64
N ALA A 24 4.42 -6.51 1.50
CA ALA A 24 3.53 -5.56 0.86
C ALA A 24 3.50 -4.22 1.61
N ALA A 25 3.41 -4.23 2.93
CA ALA A 25 3.42 -3.01 3.75
C ALA A 25 4.73 -2.22 3.58
N LEU A 26 5.89 -2.87 3.57
CA LEU A 26 7.18 -2.21 3.32
C LEU A 26 7.25 -1.56 1.93
N VAL A 27 6.75 -2.24 0.90
CA VAL A 27 6.70 -1.71 -0.46
C VAL A 27 5.77 -0.50 -0.54
N PHE A 28 4.58 -0.56 0.08
CA PHE A 28 3.66 0.59 0.12
C PHE A 28 4.21 1.77 0.92
N CYS A 29 4.93 1.53 2.03
CA CYS A 29 5.64 2.60 2.72
C CYS A 29 6.68 3.28 1.82
N GLY A 30 7.40 2.51 1.01
CA GLY A 30 8.35 3.05 0.02
C GLY A 30 7.66 3.89 -1.06
N PHE A 31 6.51 3.43 -1.58
CA PHE A 31 5.70 4.20 -2.54
C PHE A 31 5.19 5.51 -1.94
N VAL A 32 4.66 5.50 -0.70
CA VAL A 32 4.20 6.72 -0.03
C VAL A 32 5.32 7.76 0.07
N ILE A 33 6.54 7.34 0.44
CA ILE A 33 7.69 8.26 0.53
C ILE A 33 8.04 8.83 -0.85
N TYR A 34 8.10 7.98 -1.87
CA TYR A 34 8.43 8.39 -3.23
C TYR A 34 7.37 9.33 -3.84
N ASP A 35 6.09 8.99 -3.66
CA ASP A 35 4.97 9.80 -4.17
C ASP A 35 4.86 11.12 -3.43
N THR A 36 5.15 11.15 -2.12
CA THR A 36 5.24 12.40 -1.35
C THR A 36 6.39 13.29 -1.82
N ASP A 37 7.57 12.72 -2.11
CA ASP A 37 8.71 13.49 -2.64
C ASP A 37 8.42 14.07 -4.04
N ASN A 38 7.76 13.30 -4.90
CA ASN A 38 7.27 13.78 -6.19
C ASN A 38 6.19 14.85 -6.02
N LEU A 39 5.28 14.70 -5.05
CA LEU A 39 4.25 15.69 -4.71
C LEU A 39 4.85 17.08 -4.45
N ILE A 40 5.87 17.11 -3.61
CA ILE A 40 6.50 18.35 -3.11
C ILE A 40 7.35 19.01 -4.19
N LYS A 41 7.99 18.23 -5.07
CA LYS A 41 8.98 18.74 -6.03
C LYS A 41 8.46 19.00 -7.43
N ARG A 42 7.36 18.36 -7.86
CA ARG A 42 6.95 18.34 -9.28
C ARG A 42 5.53 18.77 -9.58
N TYR A 43 4.63 18.85 -8.60
CA TYR A 43 3.26 19.28 -8.88
C TYR A 43 3.14 20.80 -8.85
N SER A 44 2.54 21.34 -9.91
CA SER A 44 2.13 22.75 -9.94
C SER A 44 0.86 22.93 -9.09
N TYR A 45 0.60 24.16 -8.63
CA TYR A 45 -0.51 24.47 -7.69
C TYR A 45 -1.91 24.03 -8.16
N ASP A 46 -2.11 23.66 -9.42
CA ASP A 46 -3.40 23.21 -9.98
C ASP A 46 -3.62 21.69 -9.91
N GLU A 47 -2.59 20.90 -9.61
CA GLU A 47 -2.65 19.43 -9.68
C GLU A 47 -2.74 18.75 -8.29
N TYR A 48 -2.90 19.54 -7.24
CA TYR A 48 -2.99 19.08 -5.84
C TYR A 48 -4.11 18.07 -5.59
N ILE A 49 -5.22 18.15 -6.33
CA ILE A 49 -6.36 17.23 -6.21
C ILE A 49 -5.93 15.81 -6.62
N TRP A 50 -5.24 15.68 -7.76
CA TRP A 50 -4.76 14.38 -8.26
C TRP A 50 -3.67 13.80 -7.37
N ALA A 51 -2.75 14.65 -6.93
CA ALA A 51 -1.74 14.34 -5.94
C ALA A 51 -2.35 13.78 -4.63
N ALA A 52 -3.37 14.45 -4.08
CA ALA A 52 -4.06 14.01 -2.87
C ALA A 52 -4.79 12.67 -3.07
N VAL A 53 -5.43 12.45 -4.23
CA VAL A 53 -6.09 11.18 -4.55
C VAL A 53 -5.08 10.03 -4.64
N ALA A 54 -3.93 10.24 -5.27
CA ALA A 54 -2.86 9.23 -5.36
C ALA A 54 -2.35 8.83 -3.96
N LEU A 55 -2.00 9.83 -3.14
CA LEU A 55 -1.53 9.61 -1.76
C LEU A 55 -2.59 8.89 -0.90
N TYR A 56 -3.86 9.25 -1.06
CA TYR A 56 -4.97 8.61 -0.35
C TYR A 56 -5.10 7.12 -0.68
N LEU A 57 -4.96 6.75 -1.95
CA LEU A 57 -5.01 5.36 -2.39
C LEU A 57 -3.85 4.54 -1.82
N ASP A 58 -2.65 5.12 -1.74
CA ASP A 58 -1.50 4.45 -1.13
C ASP A 58 -1.68 4.21 0.37
N ILE A 59 -2.24 5.18 1.10
CA ILE A 59 -2.55 5.04 2.53
C ILE A 59 -3.57 3.91 2.77
N ILE A 60 -4.62 3.81 1.94
CA ILE A 60 -5.60 2.71 2.04
C ILE A 60 -4.92 1.35 1.83
N ASN A 61 -4.06 1.24 0.81
CA ASN A 61 -3.36 -0.01 0.52
C ASN A 61 -2.40 -0.43 1.64
N LEU A 62 -1.70 0.54 2.25
CA LEU A 62 -0.88 0.30 3.42
C LEU A 62 -1.73 -0.18 4.61
N PHE A 63 -2.86 0.49 4.88
CA PHE A 63 -3.77 0.11 5.96
C PHE A 63 -4.31 -1.33 5.80
N LEU A 64 -4.74 -1.72 4.61
CA LEU A 64 -5.24 -3.07 4.33
C LEU A 64 -4.13 -4.13 4.47
N SER A 65 -2.90 -3.80 4.08
CA SER A 65 -1.74 -4.67 4.25
C SER A 65 -1.46 -4.91 5.74
N LEU A 66 -1.47 -3.85 6.56
CA LEU A 66 -1.32 -3.95 8.02
C LEU A 66 -2.47 -4.74 8.66
N LEU A 67 -3.72 -4.51 8.24
CA LEU A 67 -4.88 -5.26 8.72
C LEU A 67 -4.73 -6.76 8.44
N THR A 68 -4.18 -7.13 7.28
CA THR A 68 -3.91 -8.52 6.91
C THR A 68 -2.88 -9.16 7.84
N ILE A 69 -1.80 -8.45 8.16
CA ILE A 69 -0.78 -8.90 9.14
C ILE A 69 -1.40 -9.08 10.52
N PHE A 70 -2.16 -8.10 11.02
CA PHE A 70 -2.78 -8.18 12.35
C PHE A 70 -3.79 -9.32 12.46
N ARG A 71 -4.58 -9.58 11.41
CA ARG A 71 -5.51 -10.71 11.36
C ARG A 71 -4.78 -12.05 11.32
N ALA A 72 -3.64 -12.14 10.64
CA ALA A 72 -2.81 -13.34 10.62
C ALA A 72 -2.09 -13.59 11.96
N SER A 73 -1.77 -12.54 12.72
CA SER A 73 -1.06 -12.62 14.00
C SER A 73 -1.94 -13.02 15.19
N LYS A 74 -3.27 -12.81 15.12
CA LYS A 74 -4.19 -12.99 16.26
C LYS A 74 -4.87 -14.38 16.30
N ALA A 75 -4.28 -15.38 15.65
CA ALA A 75 -4.77 -16.77 15.58
C ALA A 75 -3.82 -17.72 16.32
#